data_AF-A0A956I1Z8-F1
#
_entry.id   AF-A0A956I1Z8-F1
#
_cell.length_a   1.000
_cell.length_b   1.000
_cell.length_c   1.000
_cell.angle_alpha   90.00
_cell.angle_beta   90.00
_cell.angle_gamma   90.00
#
_symmetry.space_group_name_H-M   'P 1'
#
loop_
_entity.id
_entity.type
_entity.pdbx_description
1 polymer ?
#
loop_
_entity_poly.entity_id
_entity_poly.type
_entity_poly.pdbx_seq_one_letter_code
_entity_poly.pdbx_strand_id
1 'polypeptide(L)'
;MRRAWIALLLVACGSRPPPVAPPGLDAEEVDEDGPRIAGIELPRLPVDVTPEDEPLREGWALTEQALTMPAPRPPTGEEWEVETWADDALGDWMQRRGQAIASAQRALDGARHGRADYSVVASMLLGLAYARFAMDLRGLETPEVFQQDPERAHAYRAAMETAAEPLWQRALDAFGSCASVAHRQPAHSLDRWRERCDQEGREAAAMLPDDEEEEEEEAPRRPRH
;
A
#
# COMPACT_ATOMS: atom_id res chain seq x y z
N MET A 1 -4.71 0.26 96.06
CA MET A 1 -3.88 0.56 94.86
C MET A 1 -4.48 -0.14 93.65
N ARG A 2 -5.02 0.63 92.70
CA ARG A 2 -5.00 0.41 91.23
C ARG A 2 -6.08 1.30 90.60
N ARG A 3 -5.59 2.27 89.83
CA ARG A 3 -6.36 3.18 88.97
C ARG A 3 -6.77 2.40 87.72
N ALA A 4 -8.00 2.60 87.23
CA ALA A 4 -8.35 2.28 85.85
C ALA A 4 -9.34 3.34 85.35
N TRP A 5 -8.98 3.92 84.20
CA TRP A 5 -9.51 5.14 83.61
C TRP A 5 -10.76 4.86 82.78
N ILE A 6 -11.70 5.81 82.78
CA ILE A 6 -12.86 5.88 81.89
C ILE A 6 -12.41 6.56 80.59
N ALA A 7 -12.55 5.87 79.45
CA ALA A 7 -12.36 6.47 78.13
C ALA A 7 -13.73 6.85 77.55
N LEU A 8 -13.91 8.15 77.29
CA LEU A 8 -15.00 8.70 76.49
C LEU A 8 -14.83 8.25 75.02
N LEU A 9 -15.88 7.69 74.43
CA LEU A 9 -16.02 7.50 72.98
C LEU A 9 -16.81 8.70 72.42
N LEU A 10 -16.10 9.58 71.71
CA LEU A 10 -16.67 10.63 70.87
C LEU A 10 -17.06 10.03 69.51
N VAL A 11 -18.34 10.11 69.18
CA VAL A 11 -18.87 9.88 67.82
C VAL A 11 -18.46 11.06 66.96
N ALA A 12 -17.51 10.86 66.05
CA ALA A 12 -17.16 11.81 65.00
C ALA A 12 -17.82 11.36 63.69
N CYS A 13 -18.80 12.14 63.23
CA CYS A 13 -19.31 12.07 61.86
C CYS A 13 -18.21 12.53 60.89
N GLY A 14 -17.45 11.58 60.35
CA GLY A 14 -16.52 11.84 59.25
C GLY A 14 -17.27 11.91 57.93
N SER A 15 -17.59 13.12 57.48
CA SER A 15 -17.98 13.42 56.10
C SER A 15 -16.83 13.03 55.16
N ARG A 16 -17.01 11.94 54.40
CA ARG A 16 -16.08 11.50 53.37
C ARG A 16 -16.06 12.57 52.26
N PRO A 17 -14.90 13.16 51.90
CA PRO A 17 -14.83 14.03 50.74
C PRO A 17 -15.21 13.23 49.49
N PRO A 18 -15.89 13.85 48.50
CA PRO A 18 -16.18 13.18 47.24
C PRO A 18 -14.88 12.68 46.61
N PRO A 19 -14.89 11.53 45.91
CA PRO A 19 -13.72 11.06 45.21
C PRO A 19 -13.27 12.16 44.25
N VAL A 20 -12.06 12.68 44.49
CA VAL A 20 -11.35 13.52 43.52
C VAL A 20 -11.18 12.62 42.31
N ALA A 21 -11.84 12.99 41.21
CA ALA A 21 -11.60 12.32 39.93
C ALA A 21 -10.09 12.32 39.71
N PRO A 22 -9.48 11.20 39.26
CA PRO A 22 -8.10 11.24 38.84
C PRO A 22 -7.96 12.41 37.86
N PRO A 23 -6.85 13.18 37.90
CA PRO A 23 -6.61 14.18 36.87
C PRO A 23 -6.89 13.48 35.55
N GLY A 24 -7.80 14.08 34.76
CA GLY A 24 -8.04 13.60 33.41
C GLY A 24 -6.66 13.41 32.84
N LEU A 25 -6.34 12.17 32.47
CA LEU A 25 -5.31 11.99 31.47
C LEU A 25 -5.88 12.84 30.35
N ASP A 26 -5.30 14.04 30.20
CA ASP A 26 -5.34 14.74 28.95
C ASP A 26 -5.04 13.62 27.97
N ALA A 27 -6.06 13.19 27.25
CA ALA A 27 -5.84 12.37 26.10
C ALA A 27 -4.99 13.31 25.27
N GLU A 28 -3.67 13.17 25.38
CA GLU A 28 -2.78 13.49 24.29
C GLU A 28 -3.56 12.95 23.10
N GLU A 29 -4.03 13.86 22.25
CA GLU A 29 -4.56 13.52 20.95
C GLU A 29 -3.42 12.75 20.31
N VAL A 30 -3.41 11.42 20.53
CA VAL A 30 -2.43 10.53 19.94
C VAL A 30 -2.74 10.67 18.48
N ASP A 31 -1.86 11.37 17.75
CA ASP A 31 -1.93 11.56 16.30
C ASP A 31 -2.66 10.36 15.68
N GLU A 32 -3.92 10.56 15.32
CA GLU A 32 -4.76 9.49 14.75
C GLU A 32 -4.29 9.12 13.35
N ASP A 33 -3.39 9.93 12.80
CA ASP A 33 -2.80 9.77 11.48
C ASP A 33 -1.73 8.68 11.52
N GLY A 34 -1.99 7.58 10.80
CA GLY A 34 -0.96 6.59 10.50
C GLY A 34 0.18 7.19 9.68
N PRO A 35 1.32 6.49 9.52
CA PRO A 35 2.43 7.04 8.76
C PRO A 35 2.00 7.26 7.30
N ARG A 36 2.67 8.23 6.66
CA ARG A 36 2.49 8.50 5.24
C ARG A 36 3.70 7.97 4.47
N ILE A 37 3.46 7.47 3.27
CA ILE A 37 4.53 7.23 2.29
C ILE A 37 4.16 7.87 0.97
N ALA A 38 4.98 8.81 0.48
CA ALA A 38 4.67 9.56 -0.74
C ALA A 38 3.27 10.21 -0.73
N GLY A 39 2.79 10.65 0.43
CA GLY A 39 1.45 11.23 0.61
C GLY A 39 0.30 10.21 0.78
N ILE A 40 0.56 8.91 0.65
CA ILE A 40 -0.41 7.83 0.88
C ILE A 40 -0.48 7.55 2.38
N GLU A 41 -1.67 7.66 2.97
CA GLU A 41 -1.92 7.29 4.36
C GLU A 41 -1.96 5.77 4.51
N LEU A 42 -1.18 5.25 5.47
CA LEU A 42 -1.17 3.85 5.84
C LEU A 42 -1.95 3.64 7.15
N PRO A 43 -2.44 2.42 7.42
CA PRO A 43 -2.86 2.07 8.76
C PRO A 43 -1.72 2.32 9.75
N ARG A 44 -2.07 2.62 11.00
CA ARG A 44 -1.07 2.70 12.08
C ARG A 44 -0.18 1.47 12.06
N LEU A 45 1.13 1.69 12.19
CA LEU A 45 2.09 0.59 12.19
C LEU A 45 1.81 -0.37 13.34
N PRO A 46 2.14 -1.66 13.17
CA PRO A 46 2.12 -2.62 14.27
C PRO A 46 2.97 -2.12 15.45
N VAL A 47 2.67 -2.62 16.64
CA VAL A 47 3.42 -2.25 17.85
C VAL A 47 4.89 -2.61 17.67
N ASP A 48 5.78 -1.69 18.09
CA ASP A 48 7.24 -1.81 17.95
C ASP A 48 7.74 -1.95 16.50
N VAL A 49 6.97 -1.41 15.53
CA VAL A 49 7.41 -1.24 14.15
C VAL A 49 7.47 0.25 13.81
N THR A 50 8.61 0.68 13.28
CA THR A 50 8.86 2.03 12.77
C THR A 50 9.47 1.98 11.38
N PRO A 51 9.30 3.01 10.54
CA PRO A 51 9.97 3.09 9.24
C PRO A 51 11.50 3.07 9.36
N GLU A 52 12.05 3.53 10.49
CA GLU A 52 13.49 3.59 10.77
C GLU A 52 14.09 2.26 11.22
N ASP A 53 13.26 1.26 11.52
CA ASP A 53 13.74 -0.07 11.90
C ASP A 53 14.59 -0.65 10.77
N GLU A 54 15.70 -1.28 11.14
CA GLU A 54 16.67 -1.82 10.18
C GLU A 54 16.01 -2.61 9.04
N PRO A 55 15.08 -3.57 9.32
CA PRO A 55 14.49 -4.40 8.26
C PRO A 55 13.66 -3.63 7.23
N LEU A 56 13.19 -2.42 7.55
CA LEU A 56 12.33 -1.62 6.70
C LEU A 56 13.03 -0.39 6.13
N ARG A 57 14.01 0.17 6.83
CA ARG A 57 14.56 1.51 6.56
C ARG A 57 15.00 1.75 5.11
N GLU A 58 15.80 0.85 4.56
CA GLU A 58 16.27 0.99 3.17
C GLU A 58 15.12 0.75 2.18
N GLY A 59 14.34 -0.29 2.42
CA GLY A 59 13.18 -0.64 1.60
C GLY A 59 12.13 0.45 1.51
N TRP A 60 11.82 1.09 2.65
CA TRP A 60 10.88 2.20 2.75
C TRP A 60 11.33 3.38 1.91
N ALA A 61 12.59 3.79 2.05
CA ALA A 61 13.15 4.92 1.29
C ALA A 61 13.15 4.65 -0.23
N LEU A 62 13.48 3.43 -0.65
CA LEU A 62 13.46 3.04 -2.06
C LEU A 62 12.03 2.96 -2.62
N THR A 63 11.07 2.47 -1.83
CA THR A 63 9.65 2.50 -2.20
C THR A 63 9.17 3.94 -2.33
N GLU A 64 9.49 4.83 -1.40
CA GLU A 64 9.10 6.24 -1.48
C GLU A 64 9.70 6.93 -2.71
N GLN A 65 10.96 6.65 -3.03
CA GLN A 65 11.60 7.12 -4.26
C GLN A 65 10.85 6.63 -5.51
N ALA A 66 10.46 5.36 -5.55
CA ALA A 66 9.72 4.80 -6.67
C ALA A 66 8.32 5.41 -6.80
N LEU A 67 7.63 5.65 -5.69
CA LEU A 67 6.29 6.24 -5.65
C LEU A 67 6.28 7.71 -6.08
N THR A 68 7.31 8.46 -5.72
CA THR A 68 7.40 9.92 -5.99
C THR A 68 8.03 10.27 -7.34
N MET A 69 8.51 9.28 -8.10
CA MET A 69 9.17 9.52 -9.39
C MET A 69 8.17 10.00 -10.46
N PRO A 70 8.24 11.25 -10.94
CA PRO A 70 7.27 11.80 -11.88
C PRO A 70 7.43 11.17 -13.25
N ALA A 71 6.31 10.79 -13.87
CA ALA A 71 6.27 10.36 -15.26
C ALA A 71 6.62 11.53 -16.21
N PRO A 72 7.36 11.28 -17.30
CA PRO A 72 7.62 12.31 -18.29
C PRO A 72 6.34 12.63 -19.06
N ARG A 73 6.14 13.89 -19.40
CA ARG A 73 5.02 14.31 -20.25
C ARG A 73 5.35 14.07 -21.72
N PRO A 74 4.40 13.62 -22.54
CA PRO A 74 4.60 13.52 -23.98
C PRO A 74 4.83 14.91 -24.60
N PRO A 75 5.56 15.00 -25.73
CA PRO A 75 5.70 16.24 -26.48
C PRO A 75 4.39 16.61 -27.18
N THR A 76 4.25 17.90 -27.51
CA THR A 76 3.08 18.45 -28.21
C THR A 76 3.33 18.63 -29.72
N GLY A 77 4.53 18.33 -30.21
CA GLY A 77 4.90 18.57 -31.61
C GLY A 77 4.69 17.37 -32.52
N GLU A 78 5.67 17.12 -33.38
CA GLU A 78 5.56 16.17 -34.49
C GLU A 78 5.78 14.71 -34.05
N GLU A 79 5.42 13.76 -34.91
CA GLU A 79 5.50 12.31 -34.62
C GLU A 79 6.92 11.85 -34.23
N TRP A 80 7.95 12.37 -34.89
CA TRP A 80 9.35 12.03 -34.56
C TRP A 80 9.78 12.49 -33.16
N GLU A 81 9.15 13.54 -32.61
CA GLU A 81 9.40 13.98 -31.23
C GLU A 81 8.82 12.97 -30.25
N VAL A 82 7.65 12.39 -30.57
CA VAL A 82 7.03 11.34 -29.76
C VAL A 82 7.88 10.07 -29.76
N GLU A 83 8.42 9.67 -30.92
CA GLU A 83 9.34 8.53 -31.00
C GLU A 83 10.59 8.76 -30.15
N THR A 84 11.23 9.93 -30.28
CA THR A 84 12.41 10.29 -29.49
C THR A 84 12.08 10.32 -27.99
N TRP A 85 10.94 10.89 -27.61
CA TRP A 85 10.47 10.91 -26.22
C TRP A 85 10.22 9.49 -25.67
N ALA A 86 9.63 8.62 -26.48
CA ALA A 86 9.33 7.24 -26.09
C ALA A 86 10.62 6.45 -25.85
N ASP A 87 11.58 6.55 -26.77
CA ASP A 87 12.86 5.84 -26.70
C ASP A 87 13.76 6.37 -25.56
N ASP A 88 13.82 7.68 -25.39
CA ASP A 88 14.70 8.31 -24.41
C ASP A 88 13.97 8.52 -23.07
N ALA A 89 13.12 9.55 -22.98
CA ALA A 89 12.61 10.04 -21.71
C ALA A 89 11.68 9.03 -21.00
N LEU A 90 10.75 8.42 -21.75
CA LEU A 90 9.83 7.42 -21.22
C LEU A 90 10.57 6.12 -20.88
N GLY A 91 11.38 5.60 -21.82
CA GLY A 91 12.19 4.40 -21.61
C GLY A 91 13.09 4.50 -20.38
N ASP A 92 13.81 5.61 -20.25
CA ASP A 92 14.65 5.91 -19.10
C ASP A 92 13.87 5.97 -17.78
N TRP A 93 12.70 6.63 -17.78
CA TRP A 93 11.86 6.71 -16.60
C TRP A 93 11.35 5.33 -16.18
N MET A 94 10.85 4.53 -17.12
CA MET A 94 10.39 3.16 -16.86
C MET A 94 11.53 2.30 -16.28
N GLN A 95 12.73 2.42 -16.86
CA GLN A 95 13.91 1.68 -16.41
C GLN A 95 14.30 2.09 -14.99
N ARG A 96 14.47 3.39 -14.71
CA ARG A 96 14.85 3.89 -13.38
C ARG A 96 13.82 3.51 -12.32
N ARG A 97 12.53 3.64 -12.64
CA ARG A 97 11.46 3.30 -11.71
C ARG A 97 11.43 1.80 -11.43
N GLY A 98 11.53 0.97 -12.47
CA GLY A 98 11.64 -0.49 -12.31
C GLY A 98 12.86 -0.90 -11.48
N GLN A 99 14.01 -0.24 -11.66
CA GLN A 99 15.21 -0.47 -10.85
C GLN A 99 15.03 -0.06 -9.38
N ALA A 100 14.34 1.04 -9.11
CA ALA A 100 14.03 1.47 -7.75
C ALA A 100 13.13 0.43 -7.05
N ILE A 101 12.07 -0.05 -7.72
CA ILE A 101 11.18 -1.08 -7.17
C ILE A 101 11.94 -2.41 -6.97
N ALA A 102 12.77 -2.83 -7.92
CA ALA A 102 13.57 -4.04 -7.79
C ALA A 102 14.58 -3.95 -6.62
N SER A 103 15.12 -2.76 -6.37
CA SER A 103 15.99 -2.51 -5.22
C SER A 103 15.21 -2.51 -3.91
N ALA A 104 14.04 -1.88 -3.87
CA ALA A 104 13.14 -1.94 -2.71
C ALA A 104 12.76 -3.39 -2.38
N GLN A 105 12.44 -4.21 -3.40
CA GLN A 105 12.15 -5.63 -3.22
C GLN A 105 13.31 -6.39 -2.59
N ARG A 106 14.55 -6.17 -3.03
CA ARG A 106 15.74 -6.80 -2.43
C ARG A 106 15.94 -6.36 -0.98
N ALA A 107 15.81 -5.07 -0.70
CA ALA A 107 15.98 -4.52 0.64
C ALA A 107 14.89 -5.05 1.62
N LEU A 108 13.66 -5.19 1.13
CA LEU A 108 12.52 -5.68 1.92
C LEU A 108 12.44 -7.20 2.04
N ASP A 109 13.27 -7.96 1.32
CA ASP A 109 13.14 -9.42 1.26
C ASP A 109 13.29 -10.08 2.64
N GLY A 110 14.24 -9.60 3.46
CA GLY A 110 14.41 -10.06 4.83
C GLY A 110 13.20 -9.76 5.72
N ALA A 111 12.61 -8.56 5.59
CA ALA A 111 11.39 -8.20 6.31
C ALA A 111 10.19 -9.07 5.90
N ARG A 112 10.04 -9.36 4.60
CA ARG A 112 8.95 -10.20 4.07
C ARG A 112 8.96 -11.63 4.60
N HIS A 113 10.13 -12.18 4.87
CA HIS A 113 10.28 -13.55 5.39
C HIS A 113 10.53 -13.61 6.91
N GLY A 114 10.57 -12.46 7.58
CA GLY A 114 10.87 -12.33 9.00
C GLY A 114 9.63 -12.32 9.91
N ARG A 115 9.61 -11.37 10.85
CA ARG A 115 8.45 -11.17 11.74
C ARG A 115 7.21 -10.79 10.92
N ALA A 116 6.04 -11.26 11.34
CA ALA A 116 4.77 -11.00 10.66
C ALA A 116 4.49 -9.49 10.50
N ASP A 117 4.77 -8.70 11.53
CA ASP A 117 4.55 -7.25 11.53
C ASP A 117 5.34 -6.56 10.40
N TYR A 118 6.62 -6.87 10.28
CA TYR A 118 7.47 -6.37 9.19
C TYR A 118 7.05 -6.92 7.83
N SER A 119 6.65 -8.19 7.78
CA SER A 119 6.25 -8.85 6.53
C SER A 119 5.01 -8.21 5.92
N VAL A 120 4.03 -7.84 6.74
CA VAL A 120 2.81 -7.12 6.33
C VAL A 120 3.15 -5.74 5.77
N VAL A 121 3.95 -4.94 6.50
CA VAL A 121 4.36 -3.60 6.05
C VAL A 121 5.18 -3.69 4.75
N ALA A 122 6.18 -4.57 4.71
CA ALA A 122 7.04 -4.76 3.55
C ALA A 122 6.25 -5.19 2.30
N SER A 123 5.28 -6.10 2.45
CA SER A 123 4.45 -6.57 1.35
C SER A 123 3.50 -5.47 0.86
N MET A 124 2.92 -4.68 1.77
CA MET A 124 2.13 -3.50 1.40
C MET A 124 2.96 -2.49 0.57
N LEU A 125 4.17 -2.16 1.04
CA LEU A 125 5.05 -1.20 0.38
C LEU A 125 5.36 -1.60 -1.07
N LEU A 126 5.63 -2.88 -1.31
CA LEU A 126 5.83 -3.38 -2.67
C LEU A 126 4.56 -3.37 -3.51
N GLY A 127 3.42 -3.75 -2.93
CA GLY A 127 2.13 -3.68 -3.60
C GLY A 127 1.82 -2.27 -4.09
N LEU A 128 1.98 -1.27 -3.21
CA LEU A 128 1.79 0.15 -3.55
C LEU A 128 2.74 0.62 -4.65
N ALA A 129 4.02 0.20 -4.60
CA ALA A 129 5.00 0.59 -5.60
C ALA A 129 4.63 0.06 -7.01
N TYR A 130 4.24 -1.21 -7.09
CA TYR A 130 3.80 -1.82 -8.34
C TYR A 130 2.48 -1.22 -8.84
N ALA A 131 1.48 -1.09 -7.97
CA ALA A 131 0.18 -0.50 -8.30
C ALA A 131 0.33 0.93 -8.81
N ARG A 132 1.14 1.77 -8.14
CA ARG A 132 1.36 3.14 -8.57
C ARG A 132 2.07 3.22 -9.91
N PHE A 133 3.06 2.36 -10.17
CA PHE A 133 3.72 2.31 -11.47
C PHE A 133 2.74 1.93 -12.58
N ALA A 134 1.89 0.93 -12.34
CA ALA A 134 0.85 0.51 -13.27
C ALA A 134 -0.16 1.64 -13.55
N MET A 135 -0.62 2.34 -12.50
CA MET A 135 -1.51 3.50 -12.65
C MET A 135 -0.87 4.63 -13.45
N ASP A 136 0.39 4.95 -13.18
CA ASP A 136 1.07 6.04 -13.88
C ASP A 136 1.27 5.69 -15.37
N LEU A 137 1.55 4.43 -15.72
CA LEU A 137 1.61 3.99 -17.13
C LEU A 137 0.25 4.13 -17.82
N ARG A 138 -0.83 3.61 -17.23
CA ARG A 138 -2.18 3.74 -17.78
C ARG A 138 -2.66 5.20 -17.86
N GLY A 139 -2.17 6.03 -16.94
CA GLY A 139 -2.50 7.45 -16.83
C GLY A 139 -1.62 8.36 -17.68
N LEU A 140 -0.66 7.83 -18.46
CA LEU A 140 0.12 8.64 -19.38
C LEU A 140 -0.79 9.33 -20.41
N GLU A 141 -0.60 10.63 -20.56
CA GLU A 141 -1.34 11.42 -21.53
C GLU A 141 -1.07 10.90 -22.94
N THR A 142 -2.11 10.81 -23.77
CA THR A 142 -1.93 10.45 -25.18
C THR A 142 -1.29 11.64 -25.91
N PRO A 143 -0.16 11.46 -26.62
CA PRO A 143 0.48 12.52 -27.40
C PRO A 143 -0.51 13.25 -28.32
N GLU A 144 -0.42 14.57 -28.41
CA GLU A 144 -1.39 15.39 -29.15
C GLU A 144 -1.48 15.00 -30.63
N VAL A 145 -0.35 14.67 -31.26
CA VAL A 145 -0.28 14.20 -32.65
C VAL A 145 -1.09 12.92 -32.88
N PHE A 146 -1.20 12.04 -31.87
CA PHE A 146 -2.03 10.84 -31.95
C PHE A 146 -3.52 11.15 -31.77
N GLN A 147 -3.91 12.26 -31.14
CA GLN A 147 -5.33 12.57 -30.93
C GLN A 147 -6.07 12.87 -32.25
N GLN A 148 -5.33 13.19 -33.31
CA GLN A 148 -5.86 13.38 -34.66
C GLN A 148 -6.16 12.06 -35.37
N ASP A 149 -5.62 10.94 -34.86
CA ASP A 149 -5.77 9.59 -35.40
C ASP A 149 -6.30 8.64 -34.29
N PRO A 150 -7.61 8.38 -34.25
CA PRO A 150 -8.22 7.54 -33.21
C PRO A 150 -7.62 6.13 -33.11
N GLU A 151 -7.15 5.56 -34.23
CA GLU A 151 -6.56 4.21 -34.24
C GLU A 151 -5.20 4.24 -33.54
N ARG A 152 -4.36 5.25 -33.82
CA ARG A 152 -3.07 5.43 -33.12
C ARG A 152 -3.27 5.75 -31.64
N ALA A 153 -4.22 6.63 -31.31
CA ALA A 153 -4.53 6.95 -29.92
C ALA A 153 -4.98 5.71 -29.14
N HIS A 154 -5.79 4.85 -29.77
CA HIS A 154 -6.21 3.58 -29.18
C HIS A 154 -5.04 2.60 -29.04
N ALA A 155 -4.22 2.43 -30.08
CA ALA A 155 -3.04 1.56 -30.05
C ALA A 155 -2.04 1.99 -28.95
N TYR A 156 -1.83 3.29 -28.78
CA TYR A 156 -0.98 3.84 -27.71
C TYR A 156 -1.52 3.48 -26.31
N ARG A 157 -2.81 3.72 -26.06
CA ARG A 157 -3.42 3.37 -24.76
C ARG A 157 -3.37 1.87 -24.50
N ALA A 158 -3.71 1.06 -25.50
CA ALA A 158 -3.63 -0.41 -25.41
C ALA A 158 -2.21 -0.86 -25.07
N ALA A 159 -1.17 -0.28 -25.68
CA ALA A 159 0.21 -0.60 -25.36
C ALA A 159 0.58 -0.25 -23.91
N MET A 160 0.11 0.90 -23.39
CA MET A 160 0.33 1.28 -21.99
C MET A 160 -0.43 0.36 -21.02
N GLU A 161 -1.64 -0.08 -21.38
CA GLU A 161 -2.41 -1.05 -20.60
C GLU A 161 -1.72 -2.41 -20.54
N THR A 162 -1.30 -2.95 -21.69
CA THR A 162 -0.52 -4.21 -21.76
C THR A 162 0.78 -4.10 -20.95
N ALA A 163 1.47 -2.96 -20.99
CA ALA A 163 2.68 -2.75 -20.20
C ALA A 163 2.40 -2.70 -18.68
N ALA A 164 1.21 -2.22 -18.27
CA ALA A 164 0.81 -2.11 -16.88
C ALA A 164 0.32 -3.43 -16.27
N GLU A 165 -0.22 -4.34 -17.06
CA GLU A 165 -0.78 -5.62 -16.61
C GLU A 165 0.17 -6.46 -15.71
N PRO A 166 1.42 -6.75 -16.09
CA PRO A 166 2.32 -7.51 -15.22
C PRO A 166 2.67 -6.79 -13.91
N LEU A 167 2.52 -5.46 -13.86
CA LEU A 167 2.70 -4.70 -12.63
C LEU A 167 1.46 -4.85 -11.72
N TRP A 168 0.25 -4.86 -12.29
CA TRP A 168 -0.96 -5.15 -11.53
C TRP A 168 -0.96 -6.55 -10.93
N GLN A 169 -0.51 -7.56 -11.69
CA GLN A 169 -0.36 -8.92 -11.16
C GLN A 169 0.61 -8.97 -9.98
N ARG A 170 1.77 -8.30 -10.08
CA ARG A 170 2.73 -8.22 -8.95
C ARG A 170 2.19 -7.45 -7.75
N ALA A 171 1.40 -6.40 -7.99
CA ALA A 171 0.73 -5.67 -6.92
C ALA A 171 -0.27 -6.59 -6.19
N LEU A 172 -1.08 -7.33 -6.95
CA LEU A 172 -2.04 -8.30 -6.42
C LEU A 172 -1.35 -9.39 -5.58
N ASP A 173 -0.24 -9.96 -6.07
CA ASP A 173 0.55 -10.93 -5.32
C ASP A 173 1.07 -10.36 -3.98
N ALA A 174 1.56 -9.12 -4.00
CA ALA A 174 2.10 -8.45 -2.82
C ALA A 174 0.99 -8.13 -1.80
N PHE A 175 -0.15 -7.61 -2.25
CA PHE A 175 -1.30 -7.36 -1.38
C PHE A 175 -1.91 -8.66 -0.83
N GLY A 176 -2.01 -9.71 -1.64
CA GLY A 176 -2.44 -11.04 -1.20
C GLY A 176 -1.49 -11.64 -0.16
N SER A 177 -0.18 -11.48 -0.34
CA SER A 177 0.83 -11.87 0.65
C SER A 177 0.64 -11.11 1.96
N CYS A 178 0.46 -9.78 1.89
CA CYS A 178 0.17 -8.95 3.06
C CYS A 178 -1.07 -9.43 3.82
N ALA A 179 -2.22 -9.57 3.12
CA ALA A 179 -3.48 -9.98 3.72
C ALA A 179 -3.37 -11.38 4.35
N SER A 180 -2.71 -12.32 3.67
CA SER A 180 -2.49 -13.68 4.17
C SER A 180 -1.63 -13.74 5.43
N VAL A 181 -0.57 -12.93 5.52
CA VAL A 181 0.25 -12.84 6.74
C VAL A 181 -0.55 -12.21 7.88
N ALA A 182 -1.27 -11.11 7.60
CA ALA A 182 -2.10 -10.43 8.59
C ALA A 182 -3.21 -11.34 9.14
N HIS A 183 -3.88 -12.11 8.27
CA HIS A 183 -4.93 -13.04 8.66
C HIS A 183 -4.46 -14.16 9.60
N ARG A 184 -3.20 -14.59 9.50
CA ARG A 184 -2.63 -15.65 10.33
C ARG A 184 -2.22 -15.20 11.73
N GLN A 185 -2.25 -13.90 12.02
CA GLN A 185 -1.89 -13.38 13.34
C GLN A 185 -3.03 -13.51 14.36
N PRO A 186 -2.72 -13.50 15.68
CA PRO A 186 -3.74 -13.50 16.72
C PRO A 186 -4.79 -12.40 16.51
N ALA A 187 -6.03 -12.71 16.88
CA ALA A 187 -7.19 -11.84 16.67
C ALA A 187 -6.88 -10.38 17.07
N HIS A 188 -7.22 -9.45 16.18
CA HIS A 188 -7.12 -7.99 16.34
C HIS A 188 -5.74 -7.35 16.28
N SER A 189 -4.65 -8.12 16.23
CA SER A 189 -3.30 -7.52 16.16
C SER A 189 -3.05 -6.77 14.85
N LEU A 190 -3.54 -7.29 13.71
CA LEU A 190 -3.30 -6.75 12.36
C LEU A 190 -4.58 -6.62 11.52
N ASP A 191 -5.76 -6.53 12.14
CA ASP A 191 -7.04 -6.50 11.40
C ASP A 191 -7.13 -5.32 10.42
N ARG A 192 -6.73 -4.10 10.84
CA ARG A 192 -6.72 -2.92 9.95
C ARG A 192 -5.77 -3.08 8.77
N TRP A 193 -4.65 -3.79 8.96
CA TRP A 193 -3.70 -4.09 7.89
C TRP A 193 -4.27 -5.11 6.92
N ARG A 194 -4.93 -6.16 7.42
CA ARG A 194 -5.66 -7.12 6.57
C ARG A 194 -6.69 -6.40 5.72
N GLU A 195 -7.54 -5.59 6.33
CA GLU A 195 -8.60 -4.83 5.64
C GLU A 195 -8.03 -3.92 4.55
N ARG A 196 -6.95 -3.21 4.85
CA ARG A 196 -6.28 -2.34 3.86
C ARG A 196 -5.67 -3.14 2.72
N CYS A 197 -4.98 -4.24 3.01
CA CYS A 197 -4.38 -5.09 1.97
C CYS A 197 -5.44 -5.78 1.10
N ASP A 198 -6.56 -6.22 1.69
CA ASP A 198 -7.68 -6.76 0.94
C ASP A 198 -8.34 -5.69 0.05
N GLN A 199 -8.45 -4.44 0.53
CA GLN A 199 -8.95 -3.33 -0.27
C GLN A 199 -8.07 -3.06 -1.48
N GLU A 200 -6.78 -2.82 -1.25
CA GLU A 200 -5.81 -2.54 -2.32
C GLU A 200 -5.70 -3.72 -3.29
N GLY A 201 -5.77 -4.95 -2.79
CA GLY A 201 -5.82 -6.16 -3.63
C GLY A 201 -7.05 -6.19 -4.54
N ARG A 202 -8.24 -5.83 -4.05
CA ARG A 202 -9.44 -5.72 -4.89
C ARG A 202 -9.34 -4.61 -5.92
N GLU A 203 -8.79 -3.46 -5.54
CA GLU A 203 -8.58 -2.33 -6.46
C GLU A 203 -7.58 -2.71 -7.56
N ALA A 204 -6.50 -3.43 -7.24
CA ALA A 204 -5.56 -3.96 -8.22
C ALA A 204 -6.20 -5.04 -9.12
N ALA A 205 -6.99 -5.96 -8.56
CA ALA A 205 -7.68 -7.00 -9.33
C ALA A 205 -8.68 -6.41 -10.34
N ALA A 206 -9.41 -5.36 -9.97
CA ALA A 206 -10.35 -4.67 -10.86
C ALA A 206 -9.67 -3.96 -12.06
N MET A 207 -8.34 -3.89 -12.07
CA MET A 207 -7.57 -3.29 -13.16
C MET A 207 -7.09 -4.31 -14.19
N LEU A 208 -7.16 -5.61 -13.88
CA LEU A 208 -6.81 -6.71 -14.78
C LEU A 208 -7.99 -7.04 -15.69
N PRO A 209 -7.75 -7.54 -16.91
CA PRO A 209 -8.82 -8.03 -17.79
C PRO A 209 -9.53 -9.22 -17.14
N ASP A 210 -10.83 -9.35 -17.41
CA ASP A 210 -11.61 -10.53 -17.00
C ASP A 210 -11.21 -11.71 -17.91
N ASP A 211 -10.64 -12.78 -17.34
CA ASP A 211 -10.22 -13.99 -18.09
C ASP A 211 -11.41 -14.80 -18.69
N GLU A 212 -12.64 -14.28 -18.66
CA GLU A 212 -13.87 -15.02 -18.99
C GLU A 212 -14.13 -15.21 -20.50
N GLU A 213 -13.32 -14.66 -21.41
CA GLU A 213 -13.57 -14.73 -22.86
C GLU A 213 -12.91 -15.92 -23.60
N GLU A 214 -12.03 -16.71 -22.99
CA GLU A 214 -11.30 -17.78 -23.70
C GLU A 214 -12.00 -19.17 -23.72
N GLU A 215 -13.06 -19.41 -22.95
CA GLU A 215 -13.69 -20.76 -22.87
C GLU A 215 -14.81 -21.04 -23.91
N GLU A 216 -15.29 -20.06 -24.69
CA GLU A 216 -16.43 -20.28 -25.62
C GLU A 216 -16.06 -20.73 -27.05
N GLU A 217 -14.77 -20.71 -27.47
CA GLU A 217 -14.38 -21.00 -28.87
C GLU A 217 -13.75 -22.38 -29.12
N GLU A 218 -13.88 -23.37 -28.21
CA GLU A 218 -13.41 -24.75 -28.48
C GLU A 218 -14.45 -25.84 -28.17
N ALA A 219 -15.60 -25.80 -28.87
CA ALA A 219 -16.48 -26.97 -28.99
C ALA A 219 -16.35 -27.62 -30.38
N PRO A 220 -15.57 -28.71 -30.55
CA PRO A 220 -15.48 -29.40 -31.82
C PRO A 220 -16.79 -30.12 -32.15
N ARG A 221 -17.46 -29.67 -33.22
CA ARG A 221 -18.57 -30.37 -33.88
C ARG A 221 -18.09 -31.76 -34.35
N ARG A 222 -18.39 -32.81 -33.60
CA ARG A 222 -18.24 -34.18 -34.11
C ARG A 222 -19.36 -34.47 -35.13
N PRO A 223 -19.04 -34.85 -36.38
CA PRO A 223 -20.04 -35.41 -37.29
C PRO A 223 -20.45 -36.80 -36.77
N ARG A 224 -21.76 -37.03 -36.65
CA ARG A 224 -22.32 -38.37 -36.47
C ARG A 224 -22.20 -39.10 -37.81
N HIS A 225 -21.44 -40.19 -37.83
CA HIS A 225 -21.50 -41.23 -38.86
C HIS A 225 -22.00 -42.52 -38.22
#